data_AF-M2QY65-F1
#
_entry.id   AF-M2QY65-F1
#
_cell.length_a   1.000
_cell.length_b   1.000
_cell.length_c   1.000
_cell.angle_alpha   90.00
_cell.angle_beta   90.00
_cell.angle_gamma   90.00
#
_symmetry.space_group_name_H-M   'P 1'
#
loop_
_entity.id
_entity.type
_entity.pdbx_description
1 polymer ?
#
loop_
_entity_poly.entity_id
_entity_poly.type
_entity_poly.pdbx_seq_one_letter_code
_entity_poly.pdbx_strand_id
1 'polypeptide(L)'
;MLREAEAAHCLRFISDNYRPEARGRLGNFLNLSAGETILRYLRGRLFAAPVLIYCGASIVTTRYVLSYERAGSTVEEDVCMTFIRALAQGQIDDNSWEDFDVKQGSYVARSLSQPQNSRTLASPNARGQPSTPLPAPNYATAVPTTGRTAAPRLQPVLDRATFEWSPVSEWVVCELPGEAEGGVESRLSRFSDWSGTVEPLCRIGPDGGSSRSFFSGDGVTNRMNEIREAITHIRLNWRDYNHFMEGLQRMFIDTTGGEKAAPLLHVLPASQEWADRRQEPVENEEYSVLRLYTSERGYQAIFRVLNEAFRKDELTGNQSRLRAAVFLVELLTIELFNYSLNFRPPSSFSGIIYRGLCLTGEHLNEFYALTRRPVKERYWSIPLSIISCTTDLLTAVKFAEKLASTNPNLYPVLWRIHVADLDAELMDIYHQRFPASVVSTICAVRISGLSDYPEEEEVLLRGPFFQLVHVQPQRLVGVEGNHGTVHVMDGVMLNSNRDHPSTMEMAPDVGQRARELFGCLVEIGRTKECMKLANECGLQDDVLQYARIYAEAEGKLARLMQ
;
A
#
# COMPACT_ATOMS: atom_id res chain seq x y z
N MET A 1 23.67 7.70 32.18
CA MET A 1 24.18 6.32 32.25
C MET A 1 24.78 5.82 30.93
N LEU A 2 23.99 5.43 29.90
CA LEU A 2 24.59 4.89 28.64
C LEU A 2 25.43 5.91 27.86
N ARG A 3 25.01 7.18 27.78
CA ARG A 3 25.82 8.23 27.14
C ARG A 3 27.13 8.54 27.87
N GLU A 4 27.15 8.39 29.19
CA GLU A 4 28.36 8.58 30.00
C GLU A 4 29.33 7.42 29.77
N ALA A 5 28.82 6.19 29.68
CA ALA A 5 29.62 5.01 29.36
C ALA A 5 30.18 5.06 27.91
N GLU A 6 29.44 5.65 26.96
CA GLU A 6 29.94 5.92 25.61
C GLU A 6 31.06 6.96 25.60
N ALA A 7 30.86 8.09 26.28
CA ALA A 7 31.87 9.14 26.40
C ALA A 7 33.16 8.64 27.07
N ALA A 8 33.05 7.63 27.94
CA ALA A 8 34.18 6.94 28.57
C ALA A 8 34.78 5.81 27.71
N HIS A 9 34.31 5.62 26.47
CA HIS A 9 34.70 4.50 25.58
C HIS A 9 34.50 3.10 26.21
N CYS A 10 33.57 2.97 27.15
CA CYS A 10 33.26 1.73 27.85
C CYS A 10 32.08 0.96 27.22
N LEU A 11 31.69 1.31 25.99
CA LEU A 11 30.59 0.66 25.28
C LEU A 11 31.05 0.13 23.93
N ARG A 12 30.73 -1.14 23.68
CA ARG A 12 30.77 -1.79 22.37
C ARG A 12 29.55 -2.68 22.23
N PHE A 13 29.03 -2.81 21.02
CA PHE A 13 27.84 -3.62 20.74
C PHE A 13 28.20 -4.78 19.84
N ILE A 14 27.67 -5.95 20.15
CA ILE A 14 27.69 -7.12 19.27
C ILE A 14 26.24 -7.51 19.00
N SER A 15 25.97 -7.85 17.75
CA SER A 15 24.73 -8.53 17.35
C SER A 15 25.09 -9.69 16.45
N ASP A 16 24.26 -10.71 16.43
CA ASP A 16 24.28 -11.71 15.37
C ASP A 16 23.00 -11.63 14.54
N ASN A 17 22.98 -12.37 13.44
CA ASN A 17 21.78 -12.61 12.64
C ASN A 17 21.13 -13.96 13.00
N TYR A 18 21.47 -14.54 14.16
CA TYR A 18 21.16 -15.93 14.51
C TYR A 18 20.25 -16.00 15.73
N ARG A 19 19.00 -16.44 15.54
CA ARG A 19 18.05 -16.60 16.63
C ARG A 19 17.78 -18.09 16.91
N PRO A 20 18.35 -18.68 17.97
CA PRO A 20 17.90 -19.99 18.42
C PRO A 20 16.54 -19.84 19.12
N GLU A 21 15.46 -20.21 18.44
CA GLU A 21 14.14 -20.31 19.08
C GLU A 21 14.13 -21.51 20.03
N ALA A 22 13.88 -21.27 21.32
CA ALA A 22 13.84 -22.31 22.31
C ALA A 22 12.59 -23.18 22.11
N ARG A 23 12.81 -24.44 21.71
CA ARG A 23 11.85 -25.55 21.64
C ARG A 23 10.71 -25.39 20.62
N GLY A 24 10.93 -25.94 19.43
CA GLY A 24 9.85 -26.49 18.61
C GLY A 24 10.18 -26.52 17.13
N ARG A 25 10.58 -27.70 16.62
CA ARG A 25 10.62 -28.26 15.23
C ARG A 25 10.78 -27.38 13.96
N LEU A 26 10.77 -26.06 14.03
CA LEU A 26 11.08 -25.13 12.97
C LEU A 26 12.57 -24.81 13.11
N GLY A 27 13.35 -25.16 12.08
CA GLY A 27 14.80 -25.04 12.09
C GLY A 27 15.30 -23.62 12.37
N ASN A 28 16.62 -23.53 12.58
CA ASN A 28 17.36 -22.29 12.80
C ASN A 28 16.85 -21.12 11.92
N PHE A 29 16.38 -20.05 12.56
CA PHE A 29 15.90 -18.85 11.86
C PHE A 29 17.03 -17.82 11.75
N LEU A 30 17.39 -17.47 10.51
CA LEU A 30 18.34 -16.42 10.20
C LEU A 30 17.59 -15.08 10.09
N ASN A 31 17.79 -14.19 11.07
CA ASN A 31 17.26 -12.84 11.04
C ASN A 31 18.27 -11.91 10.34
N LEU A 32 18.22 -11.89 9.01
CA LEU A 32 19.20 -11.19 8.16
C LEU A 32 19.26 -9.66 8.42
N SER A 33 18.22 -9.07 9.00
CA SER A 33 18.14 -7.64 9.28
C SER A 33 18.54 -7.24 10.70
N ALA A 34 18.77 -8.20 11.62
CA ALA A 34 19.03 -7.92 13.03
C ALA A 34 20.20 -6.95 13.22
N GLY A 35 21.32 -7.20 12.53
CA GLY A 35 22.49 -6.33 12.59
C GLY A 35 22.27 -4.93 12.00
N GLU A 36 21.41 -4.77 10.98
CA GLU A 36 21.11 -3.45 10.43
C GLU A 36 20.16 -2.67 11.34
N THR A 37 19.14 -3.34 11.89
CA THR A 37 18.17 -2.74 12.82
C THR A 37 18.88 -2.18 14.05
N ILE A 38 19.82 -2.92 14.66
CA ILE A 38 20.57 -2.42 15.83
C ILE A 38 21.49 -1.24 15.45
N LEU A 39 22.14 -1.27 14.28
CA LEU A 39 22.95 -0.15 13.80
C LEU A 39 22.12 1.12 13.60
N ARG A 40 20.97 1.02 12.92
CA ARG A 40 20.04 2.15 12.75
C ARG A 40 19.53 2.67 14.09
N TYR A 41 19.18 1.77 15.02
CA TYR A 41 18.72 2.15 16.35
C TYR A 41 19.78 2.96 17.12
N LEU A 42 21.03 2.50 17.11
CA LEU A 42 22.15 3.13 17.81
C LEU A 42 22.49 4.48 17.18
N ARG A 43 22.66 4.50 15.85
CA ARG A 43 23.04 5.72 15.11
C ARG A 43 21.92 6.76 15.10
N GLY A 44 20.65 6.33 15.04
CA GLY A 44 19.48 7.22 15.19
C GLY A 44 19.37 7.88 16.57
N ARG A 45 20.03 7.33 17.59
CA ARG A 45 20.16 7.94 18.93
C ARG A 45 21.48 8.66 19.15
N LEU A 46 22.27 8.80 18.09
CA LEU A 46 23.58 9.44 18.07
C LEU A 46 24.63 8.72 18.92
N PHE A 47 24.50 7.40 19.12
CA PHE A 47 25.59 6.60 19.65
C PHE A 47 26.63 6.38 18.54
N ALA A 48 27.89 6.70 18.82
CA ALA A 48 29.07 6.45 18.00
C ALA A 48 29.88 5.23 18.47
N ALA A 49 29.42 4.49 19.49
CA ALA A 49 30.08 3.27 19.95
C ALA A 49 30.29 2.23 18.82
N PRO A 50 31.39 1.45 18.86
CA PRO A 50 31.66 0.39 17.87
C PRO A 50 30.59 -0.70 17.88
N VAL A 51 30.28 -1.21 16.69
CA VAL A 51 29.31 -2.29 16.51
C VAL A 51 29.91 -3.36 15.61
N LEU A 52 29.92 -4.62 16.07
CA LEU A 52 30.36 -5.76 15.28
C LEU A 52 29.19 -6.73 15.06
N ILE A 53 28.93 -7.08 13.80
CA ILE A 53 27.90 -8.04 13.44
C ILE A 53 28.54 -9.42 13.18
N TYR A 54 28.12 -10.42 13.94
CA TYR A 54 28.53 -11.82 13.75
C TYR A 54 27.54 -12.54 12.84
N CYS A 55 27.96 -12.80 11.60
CA CYS A 55 27.01 -13.14 10.53
C CYS A 55 26.95 -14.63 10.19
N GLY A 56 27.97 -15.42 10.56
CA GLY A 56 28.10 -16.81 10.10
C GLY A 56 27.89 -16.92 8.58
N ALA A 57 27.04 -17.84 8.13
CA ALA A 57 26.72 -18.03 6.71
C ALA A 57 25.99 -16.83 6.03
N SER A 58 25.51 -15.84 6.79
CA SER A 58 24.76 -14.68 6.26
C SER A 58 25.62 -13.48 5.86
N ILE A 59 26.95 -13.61 5.87
CA ILE A 59 27.88 -12.49 5.66
C ILE A 59 27.58 -11.66 4.41
N VAL A 60 27.19 -12.31 3.30
CA VAL A 60 26.86 -11.65 2.03
C VAL A 60 25.77 -10.57 2.15
N THR A 61 24.89 -10.68 3.15
CA THR A 61 23.78 -9.75 3.40
C THR A 61 24.17 -8.56 4.29
N THR A 62 25.40 -8.53 4.82
CA THR A 62 25.83 -7.53 5.82
C THR A 62 26.69 -6.41 5.27
N ARG A 63 26.65 -6.16 3.96
CA ARG A 63 27.36 -5.04 3.33
C ARG A 63 26.90 -3.66 3.82
N TYR A 64 25.72 -3.57 4.42
CA TYR A 64 25.23 -2.34 5.04
C TYR A 64 26.18 -1.79 6.11
N VAL A 65 27.04 -2.61 6.74
CA VAL A 65 28.00 -2.11 7.75
C VAL A 65 28.91 -1.01 7.20
N LEU A 66 29.22 -1.03 5.89
CA LEU A 66 30.06 -0.03 5.23
C LEU A 66 29.41 1.35 5.15
N SER A 67 28.08 1.46 5.31
CA SER A 67 27.36 2.73 5.33
C SER A 67 27.21 3.33 6.74
N TYR A 68 27.72 2.65 7.77
CA TYR A 68 27.65 3.13 9.16
C TYR A 68 29.06 3.32 9.71
N GLU A 69 29.30 4.49 10.28
CA GLU A 69 30.54 4.79 10.99
C GLU A 69 30.74 3.78 12.13
N ARG A 70 32.00 3.34 12.35
CA ARG A 70 32.40 2.44 13.43
C ARG A 70 31.63 1.13 13.49
N ALA A 71 31.35 0.57 12.33
CA ALA A 71 30.64 -0.69 12.18
C ALA A 71 31.42 -1.69 11.31
N GLY A 72 31.30 -2.98 11.61
CA GLY A 72 31.78 -4.03 10.72
C GLY A 72 31.08 -5.34 10.92
N SER A 73 31.44 -6.31 10.07
CA SER A 73 30.87 -7.64 10.10
C SER A 73 31.95 -8.72 9.99
N THR A 74 31.71 -9.88 10.58
CA THR A 74 32.63 -11.01 10.51
C THR A 74 31.88 -12.35 10.55
N VAL A 75 32.53 -13.38 10.03
CA VAL A 75 32.12 -14.79 10.18
C VAL A 75 32.97 -15.52 11.21
N GLU A 76 34.02 -14.89 11.74
CA GLU A 76 35.03 -15.53 12.57
C GLU A 76 34.77 -15.26 14.05
N GLU A 77 34.56 -16.33 14.81
CA GLU A 77 34.35 -16.26 16.26
C GLU A 77 35.52 -15.58 16.98
N ASP A 78 36.76 -15.82 16.52
CA ASP A 78 37.96 -15.22 17.10
C ASP A 78 38.00 -13.69 16.97
N VAL A 79 37.44 -13.13 15.90
CA VAL A 79 37.31 -11.67 15.72
C VAL A 79 36.34 -11.11 16.76
N CYS A 80 35.20 -11.77 16.98
CA CYS A 80 34.24 -11.40 18.03
C CYS A 80 34.85 -11.47 19.43
N MET A 81 35.57 -12.55 19.74
CA MET A 81 36.22 -12.72 21.04
C MET A 81 37.32 -11.67 21.28
N THR A 82 38.06 -11.29 20.24
CA THR A 82 39.07 -10.24 20.35
C THR A 82 38.41 -8.86 20.54
N PHE A 83 37.30 -8.59 19.85
CA PHE A 83 36.50 -7.37 20.03
C PHE A 83 35.98 -7.22 21.47
N ILE A 84 35.56 -8.32 22.11
CA ILE A 84 35.15 -8.35 23.53
C ILE A 84 36.35 -8.12 24.46
N ARG A 85 37.47 -8.82 24.23
CA ARG A 85 38.69 -8.69 25.06
C ARG A 85 39.26 -7.27 25.01
N ALA A 86 39.23 -6.63 23.85
CA ALA A 86 39.71 -5.26 23.68
C ALA A 86 38.89 -4.25 24.52
N LEU A 87 37.57 -4.46 24.69
CA LEU A 87 36.77 -3.69 25.65
C LEU A 87 37.24 -3.93 27.10
N ALA A 88 37.45 -5.19 27.49
CA ALA A 88 37.89 -5.53 28.84
C ALA A 88 39.30 -4.98 29.18
N GLN A 89 40.15 -4.78 28.16
CA GLN A 89 41.48 -4.21 28.28
C GLN A 89 41.49 -2.67 28.18
N GLY A 90 40.34 -2.03 27.98
CA GLY A 90 40.24 -0.57 27.83
C GLY A 90 40.86 -0.03 26.54
N GLN A 91 40.96 -0.86 25.49
CA GLN A 91 41.45 -0.41 24.19
C GLN A 91 40.42 0.51 23.52
N ILE A 92 40.91 1.61 22.93
CA ILE A 92 40.07 2.65 22.29
C ILE A 92 40.22 2.68 20.76
N ASP A 93 41.23 1.99 20.20
CA ASP A 93 41.41 1.89 18.75
C ASP A 93 40.54 0.76 18.20
N ASP A 94 39.51 1.17 17.47
CA ASP A 94 38.50 0.26 16.91
C ASP A 94 38.56 0.16 15.38
N ASN A 95 39.53 0.81 14.74
CA ASN A 95 39.63 0.86 13.27
C ASN A 95 39.84 -0.52 12.63
N SER A 96 40.31 -1.51 13.40
CA SER A 96 40.53 -2.87 12.92
C SER A 96 39.24 -3.66 12.67
N TRP A 97 38.12 -3.21 13.23
CA TRP A 97 36.82 -3.90 13.12
C TRP A 97 35.88 -3.20 12.13
N GLU A 98 36.25 -2.05 11.58
CA GLU A 98 35.41 -1.19 10.74
C GLU A 98 35.50 -1.59 9.25
N ASP A 99 35.07 -2.81 8.95
CA ASP A 99 35.07 -3.32 7.57
C ASP A 99 34.03 -4.42 7.36
N PHE A 100 33.82 -4.78 6.09
CA PHE A 100 33.01 -5.93 5.70
C PHE A 100 33.85 -7.21 5.72
N ASP A 101 33.31 -8.26 6.34
CA ASP A 101 33.94 -9.59 6.43
C ASP A 101 35.37 -9.57 7.00
N VAL A 102 35.51 -8.93 8.17
CA VAL A 102 36.77 -8.81 8.92
C VAL A 102 37.31 -10.21 9.23
N LYS A 103 38.60 -10.44 8.89
CA LYS A 103 39.32 -11.72 9.06
C LYS A 103 40.44 -11.61 10.09
N GLN A 104 40.79 -12.73 10.71
CA GLN A 104 41.93 -12.85 11.60
C GLN A 104 43.24 -12.73 10.81
N GLY A 105 43.83 -11.52 10.81
CA GLY A 105 45.09 -11.22 10.12
C GLY A 105 45.20 -9.82 9.55
N SER A 106 44.07 -9.12 9.35
CA SER A 106 44.03 -7.70 8.96
C SER A 106 44.64 -6.77 10.04
N TYR A 107 44.82 -7.26 11.26
CA TYR A 107 45.44 -6.58 12.41
C TYR A 107 46.90 -6.17 12.18
N VAL A 108 47.68 -6.98 11.46
CA VAL A 108 49.14 -6.77 11.32
C VAL A 108 49.45 -5.74 10.23
N ALA A 109 48.59 -5.60 9.22
CA ALA A 109 48.85 -4.73 8.06
C ALA A 109 48.50 -3.25 8.28
N ARG A 110 47.49 -2.92 9.11
CA ARG A 110 47.08 -1.52 9.36
C ARG A 110 47.86 -0.84 10.49
N SER A 111 48.47 -1.58 11.42
CA SER A 111 49.35 -1.02 12.45
C SER A 111 50.73 -0.59 11.90
N LEU A 112 51.13 -1.07 10.72
CA LEU A 112 52.45 -0.80 10.13
C LEU A 112 52.44 0.31 9.06
N SER A 113 51.29 0.92 8.75
CA SER A 113 51.14 1.89 7.66
C SER A 113 50.94 3.34 8.10
N GLN A 114 51.26 3.71 9.35
CA GLN A 114 51.46 5.12 9.69
C GLN A 114 52.91 5.54 9.40
N PRO A 115 53.18 6.37 8.37
CA PRO A 115 54.45 7.07 8.28
C PRO A 115 54.49 8.13 9.37
N GLN A 116 55.54 8.05 10.20
CA GLN A 116 55.91 9.09 11.15
C GLN A 116 56.06 10.44 10.44
N ASN A 117 55.50 11.48 11.05
CA ASN A 117 55.76 12.87 10.68
C ASN A 117 57.26 13.17 10.67
N SER A 118 57.79 13.59 9.52
CA SER A 118 58.99 14.43 9.46
C SER A 118 58.79 15.57 8.46
N ARG A 119 58.77 16.78 9.03
CA ARG A 119 58.87 18.10 8.40
C ARG A 119 59.85 18.12 7.23
N THR A 120 59.48 18.77 6.11
CA THR A 120 60.25 19.89 5.54
C THR A 120 59.47 20.71 4.51
N LEU A 121 59.79 22.00 4.49
CA LEU A 121 59.26 23.08 3.67
C LEU A 121 59.51 22.90 2.16
N ALA A 122 58.57 23.33 1.31
CA ALA A 122 58.77 24.36 0.25
C ALA A 122 57.54 24.49 -0.68
N SER A 123 57.11 25.74 -0.88
CA SER A 123 56.28 26.26 -2.00
C SER A 123 57.19 26.60 -3.20
N PRO A 124 56.75 27.20 -4.33
CA PRO A 124 55.49 27.09 -5.13
C PRO A 124 55.79 27.06 -6.68
N ASN A 125 54.76 27.35 -7.51
CA ASN A 125 54.74 27.73 -8.95
C ASN A 125 54.61 26.59 -10.00
N ALA A 126 53.89 26.70 -11.13
CA ALA A 126 53.10 27.78 -11.76
C ALA A 126 52.38 27.24 -13.04
N ARG A 127 51.28 27.93 -13.45
CA ARG A 127 50.75 28.21 -14.83
C ARG A 127 50.52 27.01 -15.80
N GLY A 128 49.52 26.95 -16.69
CA GLY A 128 48.56 27.93 -17.22
C GLY A 128 47.57 27.24 -18.19
N GLN A 129 46.51 27.97 -18.56
CA GLN A 129 45.39 27.64 -19.46
C GLN A 129 45.79 27.66 -20.98
N PRO A 130 44.85 27.80 -21.97
CA PRO A 130 43.76 26.94 -22.49
C PRO A 130 43.78 26.81 -24.05
N SER A 131 42.83 26.09 -24.69
CA SER A 131 42.09 26.51 -25.93
C SER A 131 41.27 25.40 -26.64
N THR A 132 40.04 25.75 -27.05
CA THR A 132 39.05 25.17 -28.01
C THR A 132 39.49 25.28 -29.51
N PRO A 133 38.70 25.05 -30.62
CA PRO A 133 37.32 24.52 -30.85
C PRO A 133 37.14 23.53 -32.07
N LEU A 134 35.88 23.05 -32.23
CA LEU A 134 35.04 22.60 -33.40
C LEU A 134 35.51 22.86 -34.87
N PRO A 135 35.02 22.11 -35.92
CA PRO A 135 33.63 22.24 -36.46
C PRO A 135 32.98 21.03 -37.19
N ALA A 136 31.66 21.16 -37.47
CA ALA A 136 30.83 20.40 -38.45
C ALA A 136 30.81 21.13 -39.83
N PRO A 137 30.17 20.69 -40.96
CA PRO A 137 28.69 20.53 -41.09
C PRO A 137 28.10 19.64 -42.25
N ASN A 138 26.74 19.60 -42.34
CA ASN A 138 25.83 19.56 -43.54
C ASN A 138 25.60 18.25 -44.38
N TYR A 139 24.48 17.94 -45.09
CA TYR A 139 23.22 18.62 -45.55
C TYR A 139 22.15 17.59 -46.09
N ALA A 140 20.86 18.03 -46.20
CA ALA A 140 19.81 17.75 -47.25
C ALA A 140 19.05 16.38 -47.33
N THR A 141 17.72 16.27 -47.08
CA THR A 141 16.46 16.56 -47.86
C THR A 141 16.10 15.65 -49.05
N ALA A 142 14.91 15.00 -49.03
CA ALA A 142 13.78 15.11 -50.02
C ALA A 142 12.82 13.89 -50.08
N VAL A 143 11.54 14.18 -50.35
CA VAL A 143 10.33 13.37 -50.69
C VAL A 143 9.86 13.95 -52.06
N PRO A 144 9.18 13.27 -53.05
CA PRO A 144 7.76 12.83 -52.93
C PRO A 144 7.13 11.76 -53.90
N THR A 145 5.83 11.47 -53.62
CA THR A 145 4.65 11.31 -54.53
C THR A 145 4.15 9.95 -55.14
N THR A 146 2.87 9.62 -54.79
CA THR A 146 1.62 9.33 -55.60
C THR A 146 1.19 7.93 -56.14
N GLY A 147 -0.11 7.60 -55.91
CA GLY A 147 -1.11 7.04 -56.89
C GLY A 147 -1.71 5.63 -56.62
N ARG A 148 -2.98 5.45 -56.15
CA ARG A 148 -4.25 5.04 -56.88
C ARG A 148 -4.13 3.76 -57.78
N THR A 149 -5.03 2.74 -57.85
CA THR A 149 -6.52 2.65 -57.81
C THR A 149 -7.04 1.17 -57.89
N ALA A 150 -8.27 0.93 -57.40
CA ALA A 150 -9.38 0.07 -57.90
C ALA A 150 -9.44 -1.49 -57.87
N ALA A 151 -10.66 -1.98 -57.53
CA ALA A 151 -11.23 -3.35 -57.54
C ALA A 151 -11.90 -3.72 -58.91
N PRO A 152 -12.47 -4.94 -59.19
CA PRO A 152 -13.77 -5.39 -58.61
C PRO A 152 -14.10 -6.93 -58.53
N ARG A 153 -15.15 -7.24 -57.74
CA ARG A 153 -16.27 -8.24 -57.84
C ARG A 153 -16.06 -9.74 -58.18
N LEU A 154 -16.74 -10.61 -57.41
CA LEU A 154 -17.88 -11.47 -57.83
C LEU A 154 -18.58 -12.18 -56.63
N GLN A 155 -19.92 -12.13 -56.62
CA GLN A 155 -20.90 -12.97 -55.88
C GLN A 155 -21.45 -14.04 -56.88
N PRO A 156 -22.37 -15.01 -56.59
CA PRO A 156 -23.56 -14.98 -55.67
C PRO A 156 -23.81 -16.36 -54.96
N VAL A 157 -24.83 -16.68 -54.13
CA VAL A 157 -26.30 -16.84 -54.33
C VAL A 157 -26.94 -17.39 -53.01
N LEU A 158 -28.13 -16.85 -52.64
CA LEU A 158 -29.33 -17.37 -51.90
C LEU A 158 -29.20 -18.45 -50.78
N ASP A 159 -29.96 -18.41 -49.66
CA ASP A 159 -31.43 -18.45 -49.62
C ASP A 159 -32.10 -18.00 -48.29
N ARG A 160 -33.42 -17.77 -48.39
CA ARG A 160 -34.40 -17.22 -47.43
C ARG A 160 -34.67 -18.05 -46.16
N ALA A 161 -35.06 -17.39 -45.04
CA ALA A 161 -36.38 -17.56 -44.38
C ALA A 161 -36.56 -16.65 -43.14
N THR A 162 -37.71 -15.99 -43.09
CA THR A 162 -38.35 -15.26 -41.98
C THR A 162 -39.05 -16.21 -40.99
N PHE A 163 -39.04 -15.96 -39.67
CA PHE A 163 -40.25 -15.69 -38.84
C PHE A 163 -39.96 -15.56 -37.32
N GLU A 164 -40.88 -14.87 -36.64
CA GLU A 164 -40.92 -14.41 -35.24
C GLU A 164 -41.30 -15.45 -34.16
N TRP A 165 -40.80 -15.18 -32.94
CA TRP A 165 -41.19 -15.49 -31.55
C TRP A 165 -42.22 -16.59 -31.14
N SER A 166 -41.71 -17.56 -30.33
CA SER A 166 -42.18 -18.26 -29.09
C SER A 166 -43.61 -18.86 -28.97
N PRO A 167 -43.89 -19.95 -28.16
CA PRO A 167 -43.28 -20.29 -26.84
C PRO A 167 -43.04 -21.79 -26.49
N VAL A 168 -42.16 -22.02 -25.50
CA VAL A 168 -42.04 -23.11 -24.47
C VAL A 168 -42.39 -24.58 -24.86
N SER A 169 -41.37 -25.48 -24.89
CA SER A 169 -41.21 -26.65 -23.98
C SER A 169 -40.28 -27.75 -24.54
N GLU A 170 -39.36 -28.23 -23.68
CA GLU A 170 -38.68 -29.56 -23.66
C GLU A 170 -37.38 -29.82 -24.47
N TRP A 171 -36.27 -29.68 -23.74
CA TRP A 171 -35.07 -30.53 -23.61
C TRP A 171 -34.42 -31.19 -24.84
N VAL A 172 -33.20 -30.75 -25.19
CA VAL A 172 -32.06 -31.66 -25.42
C VAL A 172 -30.81 -31.05 -24.77
N VAL A 173 -30.38 -31.68 -23.69
CA VAL A 173 -29.06 -31.51 -23.07
C VAL A 173 -28.05 -32.22 -23.98
N CYS A 174 -27.09 -31.46 -24.52
CA CYS A 174 -25.83 -32.01 -25.01
C CYS A 174 -24.76 -31.66 -23.99
N GLU A 175 -24.45 -32.62 -23.12
CA GLU A 175 -23.30 -32.58 -22.21
C GLU A 175 -22.01 -32.53 -23.02
N LEU A 176 -21.23 -31.47 -22.82
CA LEU A 176 -19.78 -31.49 -23.01
C LEU A 176 -19.16 -31.82 -21.65
N PRO A 177 -18.20 -32.76 -21.58
CA PRO A 177 -17.66 -33.20 -20.30
C PRO A 177 -16.72 -32.15 -19.71
N GLY A 178 -17.05 -31.69 -18.50
CA GLY A 178 -16.11 -31.17 -17.51
C GLY A 178 -15.64 -29.73 -17.68
N GLU A 179 -16.33 -28.78 -17.04
CA GLU A 179 -15.76 -27.65 -16.28
C GLU A 179 -16.93 -26.81 -15.73
N ALA A 180 -17.60 -27.32 -14.69
CA ALA A 180 -18.74 -26.66 -14.05
C ALA A 180 -18.59 -26.62 -12.52
N GLU A 181 -17.52 -25.99 -12.02
CA GLU A 181 -17.42 -25.63 -10.59
C GLU A 181 -16.80 -24.23 -10.32
N GLY A 182 -16.51 -23.41 -11.34
CA GLY A 182 -15.74 -22.16 -11.15
C GLY A 182 -16.50 -20.83 -10.94
N GLY A 183 -17.76 -20.71 -11.34
CA GLY A 183 -18.40 -19.38 -11.54
C GLY A 183 -18.95 -18.67 -10.30
N VAL A 184 -19.25 -19.40 -9.22
CA VAL A 184 -19.75 -18.80 -7.96
C VAL A 184 -18.61 -18.58 -6.97
N GLU A 185 -17.58 -19.44 -6.96
CA GLU A 185 -16.46 -19.31 -6.03
C GLU A 185 -15.58 -18.09 -6.34
N SER A 186 -15.36 -17.81 -7.61
CA SER A 186 -14.47 -16.74 -8.05
C SER A 186 -15.12 -15.34 -7.90
N ARG A 187 -16.43 -15.20 -8.13
CA ARG A 187 -17.21 -13.97 -7.82
C ARG A 187 -17.16 -13.58 -6.34
N LEU A 188 -17.35 -14.56 -5.45
CA LEU A 188 -17.52 -14.29 -4.01
C LEU A 188 -16.21 -13.82 -3.36
N SER A 189 -15.05 -14.12 -3.97
CA SER A 189 -13.73 -13.65 -3.51
C SER A 189 -13.65 -12.12 -3.35
N ARG A 190 -14.42 -11.35 -4.15
CA ARG A 190 -14.44 -9.87 -4.07
C ARG A 190 -14.75 -9.36 -2.66
N PHE A 191 -15.69 -10.01 -2.00
CA PHE A 191 -16.14 -9.63 -0.66
C PHE A 191 -15.42 -10.42 0.43
N SER A 192 -14.80 -11.54 0.11
CA SER A 192 -14.41 -12.56 1.10
C SER A 192 -12.93 -12.98 1.09
N ASP A 193 -12.09 -12.47 0.18
CA ASP A 193 -10.65 -12.82 -0.02
C ASP A 193 -9.70 -12.36 1.11
N TRP A 194 -10.19 -12.37 2.33
CA TRP A 194 -9.39 -12.09 3.50
C TRP A 194 -8.58 -13.32 3.92
N SER A 195 -9.18 -14.51 4.00
CA SER A 195 -8.69 -15.71 4.71
C SER A 195 -7.49 -16.46 4.11
N GLY A 196 -6.79 -15.88 3.14
CA GLY A 196 -5.63 -16.52 2.50
C GLY A 196 -4.62 -15.53 1.94
N THR A 197 -5.11 -14.38 1.49
CA THR A 197 -4.28 -13.38 0.79
C THR A 197 -4.14 -12.06 1.56
N VAL A 198 -5.09 -11.68 2.42
CA VAL A 198 -5.04 -10.43 3.23
C VAL A 198 -4.82 -10.73 4.72
N GLU A 199 -5.23 -11.90 5.18
CA GLU A 199 -5.13 -12.37 6.56
C GLU A 199 -3.66 -12.41 7.06
N PRO A 200 -2.68 -13.02 6.35
CA PRO A 200 -1.27 -12.96 6.77
C PRO A 200 -0.66 -11.55 6.77
N LEU A 201 -1.33 -10.59 6.12
CA LEU A 201 -0.91 -9.20 5.97
C LEU A 201 -1.41 -8.30 7.11
N CYS A 202 -2.34 -8.80 7.92
CA CYS A 202 -2.93 -8.10 9.06
C CYS A 202 -2.50 -8.78 10.36
N ARG A 203 -1.21 -8.70 10.71
CA ARG A 203 -0.71 -9.22 12.00
C ARG A 203 -0.65 -8.14 13.06
N ILE A 204 -1.31 -8.38 14.19
CA ILE A 204 -1.38 -7.48 15.34
C ILE A 204 -0.19 -7.78 16.24
N GLY A 205 0.88 -7.00 16.08
CA GLY A 205 2.13 -7.18 16.84
C GLY A 205 1.99 -6.90 18.35
N PRO A 206 3.00 -7.27 19.18
CA PRO A 206 2.90 -7.32 20.64
C PRO A 206 2.71 -5.97 21.36
N ASP A 207 3.09 -4.85 20.74
CA ASP A 207 3.28 -3.57 21.46
C ASP A 207 2.36 -2.42 21.04
N GLY A 208 1.30 -2.65 20.25
CA GLY A 208 0.26 -1.63 20.05
C GLY A 208 0.61 -0.39 19.23
N GLY A 209 1.87 -0.02 19.08
CA GLY A 209 2.29 1.18 18.36
C GLY A 209 2.69 1.00 16.89
N SER A 210 2.51 -0.20 16.32
CA SER A 210 2.91 -0.50 14.93
C SER A 210 2.01 -1.62 14.40
N SER A 211 0.82 -1.21 13.94
CA SER A 211 -0.09 -2.08 13.19
C SER A 211 0.67 -2.66 12.00
N ARG A 212 0.62 -3.97 11.77
CA ARG A 212 0.99 -4.48 10.45
C ARG A 212 -0.08 -4.11 9.42
N SER A 213 -0.02 -2.86 8.93
CA SER A 213 -0.70 -2.41 7.73
C SER A 213 -0.07 -3.08 6.50
N PHE A 214 -0.77 -3.05 5.35
CA PHE A 214 -0.25 -3.26 3.99
C PHE A 214 1.16 -2.68 3.80
N PHE A 215 1.47 -1.63 4.56
CA PHE A 215 2.81 -1.12 4.81
C PHE A 215 3.18 -1.31 6.29
N SER A 216 3.87 -2.40 6.61
CA SER A 216 4.53 -2.58 7.92
C SER A 216 5.92 -3.20 7.83
N GLY A 217 6.79 -2.86 8.79
CA GLY A 217 8.22 -3.18 8.80
C GLY A 217 9.13 -1.96 8.61
N ASP A 218 10.44 -2.13 8.76
CA ASP A 218 11.45 -1.05 8.76
C ASP A 218 11.56 -0.30 7.40
N GLY A 219 10.85 -0.74 6.36
CA GLY A 219 10.85 -0.17 5.00
C GLY A 219 9.56 0.54 4.56
N VAL A 220 8.56 0.70 5.43
CA VAL A 220 7.25 1.31 5.10
C VAL A 220 7.36 2.74 4.59
N THR A 221 8.12 3.55 5.30
CA THR A 221 8.34 4.95 4.92
C THR A 221 8.99 5.01 3.54
N ASN A 222 9.94 4.12 3.25
CA ASN A 222 10.61 4.05 1.95
C ASN A 222 9.64 3.60 0.85
N ARG A 223 8.88 2.52 1.05
CA ARG A 223 7.86 2.04 0.11
C ARG A 223 6.79 3.09 -0.18
N MET A 224 6.31 3.78 0.86
CA MET A 224 5.35 4.88 0.70
C MET A 224 5.94 6.08 -0.01
N ASN A 225 7.24 6.36 0.19
CA ASN A 225 7.93 7.41 -0.56
C ASN A 225 8.08 7.03 -2.04
N GLU A 226 8.49 5.80 -2.36
CA GLU A 226 8.56 5.29 -3.74
C GLU A 226 7.19 5.32 -4.44
N ILE A 227 6.13 4.95 -3.72
CA ILE A 227 4.76 5.08 -4.22
C ILE A 227 4.39 6.53 -4.50
N ARG A 228 4.70 7.45 -3.58
CA ARG A 228 4.42 8.89 -3.78
C ARG A 228 5.23 9.45 -4.95
N GLU A 229 6.48 9.01 -5.10
CA GLU A 229 7.33 9.35 -6.24
C GLU A 229 6.74 8.82 -7.54
N ALA A 230 6.25 7.58 -7.56
CA ALA A 230 5.58 7.00 -8.71
C ALA A 230 4.27 7.75 -9.06
N ILE A 231 3.42 8.07 -8.07
CA ILE A 231 2.21 8.88 -8.26
C ILE A 231 2.60 10.24 -8.85
N THR A 232 3.63 10.86 -8.28
CA THR A 232 4.14 12.16 -8.73
C THR A 232 4.62 12.08 -10.18
N HIS A 233 5.38 11.04 -10.51
CA HIS A 233 5.89 10.80 -11.85
C HIS A 233 4.76 10.59 -12.86
N ILE A 234 3.77 9.74 -12.55
CA ILE A 234 2.63 9.48 -13.43
C ILE A 234 1.85 10.77 -13.70
N ARG A 235 1.52 11.55 -12.66
CA ARG A 235 0.73 12.79 -12.79
C ARG A 235 1.47 13.88 -13.56
N LEU A 236 2.78 14.07 -13.32
CA LEU A 236 3.57 15.07 -14.03
C LEU A 236 3.77 14.73 -15.51
N ASN A 237 3.77 13.44 -15.84
CA ASN A 237 3.99 12.94 -17.20
C ASN A 237 2.73 12.32 -17.79
N TRP A 238 1.53 12.79 -17.40
CA TRP A 238 0.25 12.22 -17.86
C TRP A 238 0.09 12.23 -19.39
N ARG A 239 0.82 13.12 -20.08
CA ARG A 239 0.90 13.17 -21.55
C ARG A 239 1.51 11.90 -22.17
N ASP A 240 2.30 11.15 -21.40
CA ASP A 240 2.87 9.86 -21.80
C ASP A 240 1.89 8.70 -21.53
N TYR A 241 0.58 8.96 -21.51
CA TYR A 241 -0.49 8.01 -21.24
C TYR A 241 -0.31 6.67 -21.99
N ASN A 242 -0.03 6.72 -23.29
CA ASN A 242 0.17 5.52 -24.11
C ASN A 242 1.33 4.67 -23.61
N HIS A 243 2.43 5.30 -23.17
CA HIS A 243 3.58 4.59 -22.61
C HIS A 243 3.22 3.89 -21.29
N PHE A 244 2.47 4.56 -20.41
CA PHE A 244 1.98 3.94 -19.18
C PHE A 244 0.99 2.82 -19.43
N MET A 245 0.11 2.99 -20.42
CA MET A 245 -0.86 1.98 -20.83
C MET A 245 -0.17 0.72 -21.37
N GLU A 246 0.86 0.85 -22.22
CA GLU A 246 1.65 -0.31 -22.66
C GLU A 246 2.31 -1.04 -21.49
N GLY A 247 2.81 -0.30 -20.50
CA GLY A 247 3.37 -0.87 -19.27
C GLY A 247 2.33 -1.67 -18.48
N LEU A 248 1.12 -1.13 -18.34
CA LEU A 248 -0.01 -1.79 -17.69
C LEU A 248 -0.48 -3.04 -18.45
N GLN A 249 -0.59 -2.97 -19.77
CA GLN A 249 -0.97 -4.11 -20.62
C GLN A 249 0.04 -5.25 -20.49
N ARG A 250 1.34 -4.94 -20.53
CA ARG A 250 2.41 -5.94 -20.30
C ARG A 250 2.27 -6.61 -18.94
N MET A 251 1.97 -5.84 -17.89
CA MET A 251 1.77 -6.37 -16.55
C MET A 251 0.55 -7.30 -16.47
N PHE A 252 -0.58 -6.96 -17.12
CA PHE A 252 -1.72 -7.87 -17.21
C PHE A 252 -1.36 -9.18 -17.93
N ILE A 253 -0.61 -9.11 -19.03
CA ILE A 253 -0.15 -10.29 -19.78
C ILE A 253 0.76 -11.16 -18.91
N ASP A 254 1.74 -10.57 -18.23
CA ASP A 254 2.69 -11.27 -17.36
C ASP A 254 1.98 -12.01 -16.22
N THR A 255 0.99 -11.36 -15.58
CA THR A 255 0.33 -11.88 -14.37
C THR A 255 -0.83 -12.83 -14.67
N THR A 256 -1.53 -12.66 -15.79
CA THR A 256 -2.73 -13.47 -16.13
C THR A 256 -2.54 -14.45 -17.27
N GLY A 257 -1.47 -14.28 -18.07
CA GLY A 257 -1.22 -15.03 -19.30
C GLY A 257 -1.88 -14.39 -20.52
N GLY A 258 -1.18 -14.34 -21.65
CA GLY A 258 -1.58 -13.55 -22.84
C GLY A 258 -2.99 -13.84 -23.38
N GLU A 259 -3.38 -15.12 -23.48
CA GLU A 259 -4.72 -15.51 -23.98
C GLU A 259 -5.85 -15.06 -23.02
N LYS A 260 -5.60 -15.09 -21.71
CA LYS A 260 -6.55 -14.66 -20.68
C LYS A 260 -6.58 -13.14 -20.51
N ALA A 261 -5.46 -12.47 -20.79
CA ALA A 261 -5.34 -11.02 -20.73
C ALA A 261 -6.05 -10.32 -21.89
N ALA A 262 -6.01 -10.88 -23.10
CA ALA A 262 -6.47 -10.19 -24.32
C ALA A 262 -7.89 -9.58 -24.20
N PRO A 263 -8.92 -10.28 -23.67
CA PRO A 263 -10.24 -9.69 -23.47
C PRO A 263 -10.24 -8.51 -22.49
N LEU A 264 -9.38 -8.53 -21.47
CA LEU A 264 -9.27 -7.46 -20.46
C LEU A 264 -8.62 -6.20 -21.06
N LEU A 265 -7.65 -6.38 -21.96
CA LEU A 265 -6.92 -5.26 -22.59
C LEU A 265 -7.82 -4.43 -23.51
N HIS A 266 -8.80 -5.06 -24.17
CA HIS A 266 -9.75 -4.37 -25.05
C HIS A 266 -10.71 -3.42 -24.32
N VAL A 267 -10.85 -3.58 -23.00
CA VAL A 267 -11.74 -2.75 -22.16
C VAL A 267 -11.01 -1.51 -21.63
N LEU A 268 -9.67 -1.48 -21.67
CA LEU A 268 -8.90 -0.36 -21.10
C LEU A 268 -9.10 0.92 -21.93
N PRO A 269 -9.28 2.08 -21.28
CA PRO A 269 -9.60 3.32 -21.97
C PRO A 269 -8.40 3.84 -22.78
N ALA A 270 -8.66 4.34 -23.99
CA ALA A 270 -7.63 4.91 -24.86
C ALA A 270 -7.04 6.23 -24.32
N SER A 271 -7.80 6.95 -23.49
CA SER A 271 -7.37 8.15 -22.77
C SER A 271 -8.26 8.33 -21.54
N GLN A 272 -7.73 8.92 -20.47
CA GLN A 272 -8.52 9.28 -19.31
C GLN A 272 -8.03 10.60 -18.72
N GLU A 273 -8.95 11.41 -18.19
CA GLU A 273 -8.65 12.72 -17.59
C GLU A 273 -9.67 13.04 -16.50
N TRP A 274 -9.25 13.79 -15.48
CA TRP A 274 -10.11 14.27 -14.40
C TRP A 274 -11.19 15.23 -14.95
N ALA A 275 -12.44 15.04 -14.55
CA ALA A 275 -13.58 15.75 -15.13
C ALA A 275 -13.47 17.29 -15.02
N ASP A 276 -12.90 17.79 -13.93
CA ASP A 276 -12.67 19.23 -13.69
C ASP A 276 -11.46 19.81 -14.44
N ARG A 277 -10.69 18.96 -15.13
CA ARG A 277 -9.52 19.34 -15.94
C ARG A 277 -9.75 19.20 -17.45
N ARG A 278 -10.89 18.63 -17.84
CA ARG A 278 -11.26 18.49 -19.26
C ARG A 278 -11.62 19.86 -19.84
N GLN A 279 -11.29 20.04 -21.12
CA GLN A 279 -11.74 21.21 -21.87
C GLN A 279 -13.22 21.11 -22.25
N GLU A 280 -13.70 19.90 -22.51
CA GLU A 280 -15.09 19.62 -22.90
C GLU A 280 -15.68 18.53 -21.99
N PRO A 281 -16.95 18.69 -21.55
CA PRO A 281 -17.64 17.67 -20.78
C PRO A 281 -17.89 16.43 -21.66
N VAL A 282 -17.76 15.25 -21.07
CA VAL A 282 -18.08 13.97 -21.73
C VAL A 282 -19.49 13.59 -21.31
N GLU A 283 -20.42 13.55 -22.26
CA GLU A 283 -21.83 13.26 -21.97
C GLU A 283 -22.06 11.81 -21.51
N ASN A 284 -21.32 10.86 -22.08
CA ASN A 284 -21.43 9.44 -21.76
C ASN A 284 -20.04 8.83 -21.51
N GLU A 285 -19.62 8.85 -20.25
CA GLU A 285 -18.38 8.21 -19.82
C GLU A 285 -18.65 6.71 -19.56
N GLU A 286 -17.82 5.83 -20.12
CA GLU A 286 -18.06 4.38 -20.09
C GLU A 286 -17.70 3.72 -18.74
N TYR A 287 -16.81 4.37 -17.98
CA TYR A 287 -16.25 3.88 -16.71
C TYR A 287 -15.70 2.45 -16.83
N SER A 288 -14.92 2.21 -17.88
CA SER A 288 -14.56 0.87 -18.32
C SER A 288 -13.63 0.16 -17.34
N VAL A 289 -12.79 0.89 -16.60
CA VAL A 289 -11.89 0.31 -15.59
C VAL A 289 -12.66 -0.11 -14.33
N LEU A 290 -13.67 0.67 -13.92
CA LEU A 290 -14.58 0.31 -12.84
C LEU A 290 -15.46 -0.90 -13.21
N ARG A 291 -15.99 -0.94 -14.43
CA ARG A 291 -16.72 -2.11 -14.95
C ARG A 291 -15.84 -3.35 -15.00
N LEU A 292 -14.58 -3.17 -15.42
CA LEU A 292 -13.58 -4.24 -15.38
C LEU A 292 -13.37 -4.73 -13.95
N TYR A 293 -13.23 -3.82 -12.98
CA TYR A 293 -13.09 -4.19 -11.56
C TYR A 293 -14.29 -4.95 -11.00
N THR A 294 -15.52 -4.60 -11.41
CA THR A 294 -16.72 -5.31 -10.94
C THR A 294 -16.92 -6.66 -11.61
N SER A 295 -16.34 -6.85 -12.80
CA SER A 295 -16.36 -8.15 -13.48
C SER A 295 -15.53 -9.18 -12.72
N GLU A 296 -15.96 -10.43 -12.74
CA GLU A 296 -15.27 -11.53 -12.06
C GLU A 296 -13.80 -11.68 -12.52
N ARG A 297 -13.57 -11.70 -13.84
CA ARG A 297 -12.24 -11.86 -14.42
C ARG A 297 -11.36 -10.62 -14.20
N GLY A 298 -11.94 -9.43 -14.34
CA GLY A 298 -11.20 -8.19 -14.18
C GLY A 298 -10.81 -7.93 -12.73
N TYR A 299 -11.68 -8.25 -11.76
CA TYR A 299 -11.32 -8.20 -10.33
C TYR A 299 -10.09 -9.05 -10.04
N GLN A 300 -10.10 -10.33 -10.44
CA GLN A 300 -8.97 -11.23 -10.19
C GLN A 300 -7.67 -10.73 -10.82
N ALA A 301 -7.76 -10.21 -12.05
CA ALA A 301 -6.61 -9.67 -12.75
C ALA A 301 -6.05 -8.43 -12.05
N ILE A 302 -6.91 -7.45 -11.74
CA ILE A 302 -6.54 -6.22 -11.02
C ILE A 302 -5.97 -6.56 -9.65
N PHE A 303 -6.63 -7.44 -8.90
CA PHE A 303 -6.16 -7.87 -7.59
C PHE A 303 -4.77 -8.50 -7.65
N ARG A 304 -4.53 -9.44 -8.59
CA ARG A 304 -3.20 -10.04 -8.77
C ARG A 304 -2.14 -8.99 -9.14
N VAL A 305 -2.46 -8.08 -10.05
CA VAL A 305 -1.58 -6.98 -10.47
C VAL A 305 -1.17 -6.12 -9.27
N LEU A 306 -2.14 -5.63 -8.49
CA LEU A 306 -1.87 -4.77 -7.34
C LEU A 306 -1.10 -5.52 -6.25
N ASN A 307 -1.40 -6.81 -6.07
CA ASN A 307 -0.72 -7.65 -5.10
C ASN A 307 0.73 -7.92 -5.48
N GLU A 308 0.99 -8.29 -6.73
CA GLU A 308 2.36 -8.53 -7.20
C GLU A 308 3.23 -7.28 -7.14
N ALA A 309 2.64 -6.11 -7.41
CA ALA A 309 3.36 -4.84 -7.41
C ALA A 309 3.63 -4.32 -6.00
N PHE A 310 2.66 -4.39 -5.08
CA PHE A 310 2.79 -3.80 -3.75
C PHE A 310 3.25 -4.77 -2.65
N ARG A 311 3.24 -6.09 -2.88
CA ARG A 311 3.47 -7.10 -1.82
C ARG A 311 4.79 -7.88 -1.93
N LYS A 312 5.62 -7.67 -2.95
CA LYS A 312 6.99 -8.24 -2.98
C LYS A 312 7.92 -7.38 -2.13
N ASP A 313 8.69 -8.00 -1.25
CA ASP A 313 9.63 -7.31 -0.34
C ASP A 313 10.67 -6.45 -1.09
N GLU A 314 10.93 -6.78 -2.35
CA GLU A 314 11.73 -6.00 -3.30
C GLU A 314 10.86 -5.13 -4.22
N LEU A 315 10.12 -4.18 -3.66
CA LEU A 315 9.52 -3.07 -4.44
C LEU A 315 10.58 -2.29 -5.25
N THR A 316 11.82 -2.30 -4.75
CA THR A 316 13.01 -1.65 -5.32
C THR A 316 13.53 -2.30 -6.60
N GLY A 317 13.19 -3.56 -6.89
CA GLY A 317 13.76 -4.31 -8.02
C GLY A 317 13.12 -4.01 -9.38
N ASN A 318 11.92 -3.42 -9.43
CA ASN A 318 11.19 -3.20 -10.69
C ASN A 318 10.29 -1.95 -10.67
N GLN A 319 10.93 -0.77 -10.81
CA GLN A 319 10.26 0.53 -10.91
C GLN A 319 9.17 0.58 -11.99
N SER A 320 9.32 -0.14 -13.09
CA SER A 320 8.33 -0.19 -14.17
C SER A 320 7.02 -0.84 -13.71
N ARG A 321 7.09 -1.92 -12.91
CA ARG A 321 5.91 -2.58 -12.33
C ARG A 321 5.19 -1.69 -11.32
N LEU A 322 5.96 -1.03 -10.44
CA LEU A 322 5.39 -0.09 -9.47
C LEU A 322 4.63 1.03 -10.18
N ARG A 323 5.24 1.63 -11.22
CA ARG A 323 4.58 2.69 -12.01
C ARG A 323 3.34 2.19 -12.73
N ALA A 324 3.35 0.99 -13.29
CA ALA A 324 2.19 0.41 -13.96
C ALA A 324 1.03 0.14 -12.99
N ALA A 325 1.32 -0.36 -11.78
CA ALA A 325 0.30 -0.56 -10.74
C ALA A 325 -0.24 0.75 -10.19
N VAL A 326 0.63 1.74 -9.96
CA VAL A 326 0.22 3.09 -9.58
C VAL A 326 -0.64 3.73 -10.67
N PHE A 327 -0.29 3.56 -11.94
CA PHE A 327 -1.10 4.04 -13.07
C PHE A 327 -2.49 3.40 -13.09
N LEU A 328 -2.61 2.09 -12.83
CA LEU A 328 -3.92 1.43 -12.67
C LEU A 328 -4.74 2.03 -11.51
N VAL A 329 -4.11 2.30 -10.37
CA VAL A 329 -4.78 2.97 -9.24
C VAL A 329 -5.21 4.38 -9.59
N GLU A 330 -4.43 5.12 -10.38
CA GLU A 330 -4.79 6.45 -10.87
C GLU A 330 -5.99 6.39 -11.83
N LEU A 331 -6.03 5.43 -12.77
CA LEU A 331 -7.18 5.23 -13.65
C LEU A 331 -8.47 4.98 -12.86
N LEU A 332 -8.42 4.07 -11.88
CA LEU A 332 -9.54 3.81 -10.97
C LEU A 332 -9.93 5.05 -10.16
N THR A 333 -8.95 5.81 -9.67
CA THR A 333 -9.19 7.03 -8.88
C THR A 333 -9.88 8.11 -9.73
N ILE A 334 -9.46 8.28 -10.98
CA ILE A 334 -10.07 9.23 -11.92
C ILE A 334 -11.50 8.81 -12.25
N GLU A 335 -11.74 7.54 -12.58
CA GLU A 335 -13.11 7.07 -12.86
C GLU A 335 -14.02 7.21 -11.64
N LEU A 336 -13.56 6.92 -10.42
CA LEU A 336 -14.34 7.15 -9.20
C LEU A 336 -14.68 8.62 -9.00
N PHE A 337 -13.72 9.51 -9.25
CA PHE A 337 -13.94 10.96 -9.16
C PHE A 337 -14.96 11.44 -10.18
N ASN A 338 -14.77 11.08 -11.45
CA ASN A 338 -15.66 11.48 -12.54
C ASN A 338 -17.07 10.91 -12.34
N TYR A 339 -17.17 9.64 -11.93
CA TYR A 339 -18.44 9.00 -11.61
C TYR A 339 -19.16 9.70 -10.46
N SER A 340 -18.42 10.09 -9.41
CA SER A 340 -18.97 10.82 -8.26
C SER A 340 -19.49 12.22 -8.62
N LEU A 341 -18.84 12.89 -9.59
CA LEU A 341 -19.26 14.21 -10.05
C LEU A 341 -20.44 14.17 -11.03
N ASN A 342 -20.48 13.18 -11.91
CA ASN A 342 -21.44 13.13 -13.01
C ASN A 342 -22.79 12.47 -12.63
N PHE A 343 -22.83 11.66 -11.56
CA PHE A 343 -24.06 10.96 -11.17
C PHE A 343 -24.96 11.82 -10.27
N ARG A 344 -26.27 11.84 -10.55
CA ARG A 344 -27.28 12.48 -9.69
C ARG A 344 -28.36 11.47 -9.29
N PRO A 345 -28.60 11.23 -7.98
CA PRO A 345 -27.92 11.82 -6.82
C PRO A 345 -26.43 11.44 -6.75
N PRO A 346 -25.58 12.21 -6.04
CA PRO A 346 -24.15 11.91 -5.91
C PRO A 346 -23.92 10.46 -5.49
N SER A 347 -23.01 9.77 -6.15
CA SER A 347 -22.68 8.38 -5.83
C SER A 347 -21.73 8.24 -4.62
N SER A 348 -21.29 9.36 -4.04
CA SER A 348 -20.60 9.39 -2.74
C SER A 348 -21.45 8.74 -1.65
N PHE A 349 -20.84 7.89 -0.83
CA PHE A 349 -21.56 7.17 0.23
C PHE A 349 -21.18 7.65 1.63
N SER A 350 -22.20 7.79 2.48
CA SER A 350 -22.11 8.01 3.92
C SER A 350 -23.21 7.18 4.58
N GLY A 351 -22.87 6.48 5.67
CA GLY A 351 -23.74 5.50 6.32
C GLY A 351 -23.00 4.24 6.73
N ILE A 352 -23.74 3.14 6.87
CA ILE A 352 -23.18 1.84 7.27
C ILE A 352 -23.05 0.94 6.05
N ILE A 353 -21.87 0.34 5.88
CA ILE A 353 -21.59 -0.72 4.92
C ILE A 353 -21.01 -1.93 5.65
N TYR A 354 -21.05 -3.05 4.96
CA TYR A 354 -20.68 -4.35 5.48
C TYR A 354 -19.70 -5.05 4.54
N ARG A 355 -18.78 -5.79 5.13
CA ARG A 355 -17.93 -6.75 4.43
C ARG A 355 -17.91 -8.07 5.20
N GLY A 356 -18.23 -9.16 4.52
CA GLY A 356 -18.15 -10.50 5.08
C GLY A 356 -16.75 -11.07 4.99
N LEU A 357 -16.15 -11.45 6.12
CA LEU A 357 -14.79 -11.97 6.20
C LEU A 357 -14.80 -13.35 6.87
N CYS A 358 -13.70 -14.08 6.67
CA CYS A 358 -13.34 -15.23 7.49
C CYS A 358 -11.96 -15.04 8.08
N LEU A 359 -11.84 -15.26 9.39
CA LEU A 359 -10.57 -15.19 10.11
C LEU A 359 -10.31 -16.51 10.82
N THR A 360 -9.05 -16.93 10.87
CA THR A 360 -8.62 -17.93 11.85
C THR A 360 -8.82 -17.42 13.27
N GLY A 361 -8.90 -18.35 14.23
CA GLY A 361 -9.02 -17.98 15.66
C GLY A 361 -7.86 -17.10 16.16
N GLU A 362 -6.65 -17.28 15.62
CA GLU A 362 -5.48 -16.46 15.95
C GLU A 362 -5.70 -14.99 15.56
N HIS A 363 -6.01 -14.71 14.29
CA HIS A 363 -6.22 -13.33 13.83
C HIS A 363 -7.49 -12.69 14.40
N LEU A 364 -8.54 -13.47 14.66
CA LEU A 364 -9.70 -12.95 15.36
C LEU A 364 -9.33 -12.49 16.78
N ASN A 365 -8.55 -13.28 17.51
CA ASN A 365 -8.07 -12.93 18.86
C ASN A 365 -7.16 -11.71 18.84
N GLU A 366 -6.37 -11.54 17.79
CA GLU A 366 -5.58 -10.34 17.55
C GLU A 366 -6.47 -9.08 17.51
N PHE A 367 -7.60 -9.09 16.80
CA PHE A 367 -8.54 -7.95 16.79
C PHE A 367 -9.18 -7.69 18.17
N TYR A 368 -9.51 -8.75 18.91
CA TYR A 368 -9.94 -8.61 20.31
C TYR A 368 -8.84 -8.05 21.23
N ALA A 369 -7.58 -8.36 20.96
CA ALA A 369 -6.46 -7.78 21.70
C ALA A 369 -6.30 -6.29 21.34
N LEU A 370 -6.50 -5.93 20.08
CA LEU A 370 -6.43 -4.54 19.62
C LEU A 370 -7.51 -3.65 20.26
N THR A 371 -8.73 -4.14 20.46
CA THR A 371 -9.78 -3.37 21.17
C THR A 371 -9.44 -3.08 22.64
N ARG A 372 -8.44 -3.75 23.22
CA ARG A 372 -8.02 -3.50 24.62
C ARG A 372 -6.89 -2.47 24.73
N ARG A 373 -6.32 -2.04 23.61
CA ARG A 373 -5.24 -1.04 23.56
C ARG A 373 -5.80 0.38 23.68
N PRO A 374 -4.96 1.40 23.96
CA PRO A 374 -5.39 2.80 23.86
C PRO A 374 -6.03 3.11 22.51
N VAL A 375 -7.05 3.96 22.47
CA VAL A 375 -7.82 4.19 21.22
C VAL A 375 -6.94 4.73 20.08
N LYS A 376 -5.88 5.52 20.37
CA LYS A 376 -4.91 6.02 19.36
C LYS A 376 -4.16 4.90 18.62
N GLU A 377 -4.05 3.72 19.23
CA GLU A 377 -3.31 2.57 18.71
C GLU A 377 -4.17 1.65 17.86
N ARG A 378 -5.51 1.82 17.88
CA ARG A 378 -6.44 0.94 17.16
C ARG A 378 -6.70 1.37 15.72
N TYR A 379 -5.77 2.13 15.16
CA TYR A 379 -5.82 2.61 13.78
C TYR A 379 -5.14 1.62 12.84
N TRP A 380 -5.80 1.29 11.73
CA TRP A 380 -5.18 0.54 10.64
C TRP A 380 -5.57 1.13 9.29
N SER A 381 -4.73 0.88 8.29
CA SER A 381 -4.94 1.38 6.94
C SER A 381 -4.52 0.36 5.92
N ILE A 382 -5.17 0.42 4.77
CA ILE A 382 -4.80 -0.39 3.61
C ILE A 382 -4.61 0.57 2.42
N PRO A 383 -3.49 1.35 2.41
CA PRO A 383 -3.31 2.41 1.44
C PRO A 383 -3.22 1.86 0.01
N LEU A 384 -3.74 2.61 -0.95
CA LEU A 384 -3.90 2.23 -2.37
C LEU A 384 -4.71 0.97 -2.66
N SER A 385 -5.22 0.28 -1.63
CA SER A 385 -6.15 -0.82 -1.85
C SER A 385 -7.52 -0.32 -2.32
N ILE A 386 -8.21 -1.22 -3.01
CA ILE A 386 -9.59 -1.04 -3.41
C ILE A 386 -10.37 -2.19 -2.76
N ILE A 387 -11.37 -1.86 -1.93
CA ILE A 387 -12.11 -2.84 -1.13
C ILE A 387 -13.59 -2.76 -1.48
N SER A 388 -14.15 -3.87 -1.98
CA SER A 388 -15.59 -4.02 -2.19
C SER A 388 -16.33 -4.21 -0.86
N CYS A 389 -17.39 -3.45 -0.65
CA CYS A 389 -18.31 -3.59 0.48
C CYS A 389 -19.75 -3.53 -0.05
N THR A 390 -20.71 -3.91 0.77
CA THR A 390 -22.14 -3.89 0.41
C THR A 390 -22.93 -3.13 1.46
N THR A 391 -24.01 -2.45 1.08
CA THR A 391 -24.97 -1.92 2.06
C THR A 391 -25.92 -2.99 2.59
N ASP A 392 -26.00 -4.16 1.96
CA ASP A 392 -26.86 -5.26 2.39
C ASP A 392 -26.16 -6.20 3.38
N LEU A 393 -26.64 -6.17 4.62
CA LEU A 393 -26.17 -7.03 5.71
C LEU A 393 -26.25 -8.52 5.35
N LEU A 394 -27.35 -8.96 4.75
CA LEU A 394 -27.55 -10.39 4.47
C LEU A 394 -26.59 -10.88 3.40
N THR A 395 -26.34 -10.07 2.38
CA THR A 395 -25.32 -10.33 1.37
C THR A 395 -23.93 -10.43 2.00
N ALA A 396 -23.54 -9.50 2.87
CA ALA A 396 -22.27 -9.58 3.61
C ALA A 396 -22.13 -10.86 4.45
N VAL A 397 -23.17 -11.25 5.20
CA VAL A 397 -23.14 -12.46 6.03
C VAL A 397 -23.02 -13.73 5.18
N LYS A 398 -23.76 -13.82 4.07
CA LYS A 398 -23.65 -14.96 3.13
C LYS A 398 -22.21 -15.19 2.67
N PHE A 399 -21.44 -14.12 2.43
CA PHE A 399 -20.03 -14.23 2.07
C PHE A 399 -19.18 -14.81 3.21
N ALA A 400 -19.38 -14.33 4.44
CA ALA A 400 -18.64 -14.81 5.62
C ALA A 400 -18.97 -16.27 5.94
N GLU A 401 -20.24 -16.65 5.95
CA GLU A 401 -20.65 -18.01 6.31
C GLU A 401 -20.25 -19.04 5.26
N LYS A 402 -20.34 -18.70 3.97
CA LYS A 402 -19.95 -19.63 2.91
C LYS A 402 -18.47 -20.01 3.02
N LEU A 403 -17.58 -19.06 3.28
CA LEU A 403 -16.17 -19.37 3.50
C LEU A 403 -15.91 -20.13 4.81
N ALA A 404 -16.61 -19.79 5.89
CA ALA A 404 -16.46 -20.51 7.15
C ALA A 404 -16.89 -21.98 7.01
N SER A 405 -17.89 -22.26 6.17
CA SER A 405 -18.37 -23.62 5.91
C SER A 405 -17.34 -24.52 5.20
N THR A 406 -16.35 -23.95 4.51
CA THR A 406 -15.31 -24.73 3.82
C THR A 406 -14.13 -25.10 4.73
N ASN A 407 -13.97 -24.45 5.88
CA ASN A 407 -12.89 -24.73 6.82
C ASN A 407 -13.33 -24.49 8.28
N PRO A 408 -13.39 -25.53 9.12
CA PRO A 408 -13.85 -25.42 10.50
C PRO A 408 -12.95 -24.57 11.41
N ASN A 409 -11.73 -24.24 10.98
CA ASN A 409 -10.82 -23.34 11.71
C ASN A 409 -11.05 -21.86 11.41
N LEU A 410 -11.97 -21.54 10.49
CA LEU A 410 -12.34 -20.18 10.14
C LEU A 410 -13.63 -19.77 10.85
N TYR A 411 -13.60 -18.57 11.42
CA TYR A 411 -14.74 -17.94 12.07
C TYR A 411 -15.35 -16.91 11.11
N PRO A 412 -16.69 -16.89 10.97
CA PRO A 412 -17.36 -15.84 10.21
C PRO A 412 -17.25 -14.52 10.97
N VAL A 413 -16.78 -13.49 10.27
CA VAL A 413 -16.61 -12.14 10.80
C VAL A 413 -17.35 -11.17 9.90
N LEU A 414 -18.17 -10.32 10.49
CA LEU A 414 -18.83 -9.23 9.81
C LEU A 414 -18.11 -7.93 10.15
N TRP A 415 -17.48 -7.32 9.16
CA TRP A 415 -16.94 -5.98 9.32
C TRP A 415 -18.05 -4.97 9.03
N ARG A 416 -18.51 -4.29 10.08
CA ARG A 416 -19.46 -3.18 10.00
C ARG A 416 -18.69 -1.87 10.02
N ILE A 417 -18.74 -1.14 8.91
CA ILE A 417 -17.97 0.09 8.70
C ILE A 417 -18.93 1.27 8.69
N HIS A 418 -18.72 2.18 9.63
CA HIS A 418 -19.39 3.47 9.71
C HIS A 418 -18.59 4.47 8.87
N VAL A 419 -19.11 4.73 7.67
CA VAL A 419 -18.55 5.72 6.75
C VAL A 419 -19.21 7.06 7.03
N ALA A 420 -18.42 8.08 7.31
CA ALA A 420 -18.91 9.43 7.54
C ALA A 420 -18.17 10.44 6.67
N ASP A 421 -18.86 11.47 6.20
CA ASP A 421 -18.21 12.61 5.56
C ASP A 421 -17.61 13.53 6.62
N LEU A 422 -16.62 14.35 6.24
CA LEU A 422 -16.15 15.42 7.12
C LEU A 422 -17.25 16.49 7.25
N ASP A 423 -17.49 16.95 8.48
CA ASP A 423 -18.47 18.01 8.77
C ASP A 423 -18.26 19.22 7.84
N ALA A 424 -19.36 19.78 7.30
CA ALA A 424 -19.31 20.90 6.36
C ALA A 424 -18.55 22.12 6.93
N GLU A 425 -18.71 22.40 8.22
CA GLU A 425 -18.00 23.49 8.90
C GLU A 425 -16.47 23.28 8.92
N LEU A 426 -16.01 22.04 9.10
CA LEU A 426 -14.59 21.70 9.04
C LEU A 426 -14.06 21.81 7.60
N MET A 427 -14.88 21.40 6.62
CA MET A 427 -14.56 21.57 5.21
C MET A 427 -14.47 23.05 4.80
N ASP A 428 -15.36 23.90 5.32
CA ASP A 428 -15.34 25.34 5.07
C ASP A 428 -14.05 25.97 5.60
N ILE A 429 -13.59 25.58 6.80
CA ILE A 429 -12.29 26.02 7.35
C ILE A 429 -11.15 25.66 6.39
N TYR A 430 -11.15 24.44 5.84
CA TYR A 430 -10.12 24.02 4.90
C TYR A 430 -10.15 24.84 3.60
N HIS A 431 -11.33 24.98 2.98
CA HIS A 431 -11.49 25.70 1.71
C HIS A 431 -11.24 27.20 1.84
N GLN A 432 -11.55 27.82 2.99
CA GLN A 432 -11.19 29.22 3.23
C GLN A 432 -9.67 29.45 3.16
N ARG A 433 -8.86 28.50 3.62
CA ARG A 433 -7.39 28.62 3.62
C ARG A 433 -6.74 28.07 2.34
N PHE A 434 -7.37 27.10 1.69
CA PHE A 434 -6.87 26.46 0.47
C PHE A 434 -7.96 26.34 -0.60
N PRO A 435 -8.47 27.45 -1.16
CA PRO A 435 -9.63 27.46 -2.06
C PRO A 435 -9.39 26.75 -3.40
N ALA A 436 -8.14 26.64 -3.84
CA ALA A 436 -7.76 25.90 -5.03
C ALA A 436 -7.63 24.38 -4.79
N SER A 437 -7.70 23.92 -3.53
CA SER A 437 -7.60 22.51 -3.20
C SER A 437 -8.93 21.82 -3.40
N VAL A 438 -8.96 20.81 -4.26
CA VAL A 438 -10.09 19.88 -4.32
C VAL A 438 -9.97 18.87 -3.17
N VAL A 439 -11.05 18.71 -2.42
CA VAL A 439 -11.28 17.60 -1.49
C VAL A 439 -12.52 16.86 -1.97
N SER A 440 -12.40 15.56 -2.13
CA SER A 440 -13.44 14.71 -2.70
C SER A 440 -13.89 13.64 -1.72
N THR A 441 -15.07 13.09 -1.98
CA THR A 441 -15.71 12.00 -1.23
C THR A 441 -15.60 10.69 -2.01
N ILE A 442 -14.46 10.47 -2.68
CA ILE A 442 -14.18 9.27 -3.50
C ILE A 442 -13.66 8.09 -2.68
N CYS A 443 -13.53 8.27 -1.37
CA CYS A 443 -13.05 7.22 -0.46
C CYS A 443 -14.11 6.14 -0.23
N ALA A 444 -15.39 6.46 -0.43
CA ALA A 444 -16.49 5.51 -0.48
C ALA A 444 -17.50 5.92 -1.57
N VAL A 445 -17.64 5.10 -2.60
CA VAL A 445 -18.50 5.39 -3.77
C VAL A 445 -19.41 4.20 -4.03
N ARG A 446 -20.73 4.42 -4.11
CA ARG A 446 -21.68 3.41 -4.54
C ARG A 446 -21.50 3.17 -6.03
N ILE A 447 -21.10 1.97 -6.42
CA ILE A 447 -20.82 1.60 -7.81
C ILE A 447 -21.77 0.51 -8.33
N SER A 448 -22.86 0.20 -7.61
CA SER A 448 -23.84 -0.82 -8.01
C SER A 448 -24.37 -0.61 -9.43
N GLY A 449 -24.54 0.64 -9.87
CA GLY A 449 -24.96 0.97 -11.25
C GLY A 449 -23.94 0.66 -12.35
N LEU A 450 -22.67 0.38 -12.01
CA LEU A 450 -21.63 -0.04 -12.94
C LEU A 450 -21.35 -1.54 -12.87
N SER A 451 -21.79 -2.20 -11.79
CA SER A 451 -21.52 -3.60 -11.53
C SER A 451 -22.35 -4.53 -12.41
N ASP A 452 -21.77 -5.69 -12.76
CA ASP A 452 -22.50 -6.81 -13.36
C ASP A 452 -23.50 -7.44 -12.36
N TYR A 453 -23.40 -7.08 -11.07
CA TYR A 453 -24.21 -7.58 -9.97
C TYR A 453 -24.81 -6.40 -9.17
N PRO A 454 -25.73 -5.61 -9.75
CA PRO A 454 -26.28 -4.43 -9.09
C PRO A 454 -27.01 -4.75 -7.78
N GLU A 455 -27.56 -5.95 -7.65
CA GLU A 455 -28.27 -6.44 -6.46
C GLU A 455 -27.37 -6.58 -5.22
N GLU A 456 -26.05 -6.62 -5.40
CA GLU A 456 -25.10 -6.64 -4.29
C GLU A 456 -24.95 -5.27 -3.62
N GLU A 457 -25.54 -4.20 -4.18
CA GLU A 457 -25.49 -2.83 -3.65
C GLU A 457 -24.06 -2.40 -3.27
N GLU A 458 -23.14 -2.65 -4.20
CA GLU A 458 -21.70 -2.50 -3.98
C GLU A 458 -21.29 -1.04 -3.73
N VAL A 459 -20.53 -0.83 -2.66
CA VAL A 459 -19.83 0.40 -2.30
C VAL A 459 -18.33 0.10 -2.32
N LEU A 460 -17.60 0.82 -3.17
CA LEU A 460 -16.17 0.67 -3.32
C LEU A 460 -15.44 1.61 -2.38
N LEU A 461 -14.53 1.07 -1.57
CA LEU A 461 -13.65 1.84 -0.70
C LEU A 461 -12.27 2.00 -1.33
N ARG A 462 -11.79 3.25 -1.38
CA ARG A 462 -10.49 3.59 -1.97
C ARG A 462 -9.50 4.01 -0.89
N GLY A 463 -8.38 3.28 -0.83
CA GLY A 463 -7.28 3.52 0.11
C GLY A 463 -7.73 3.75 1.56
N PRO A 464 -8.61 2.89 2.11
CA PRO A 464 -9.33 3.23 3.32
C PRO A 464 -8.46 3.19 4.57
N PHE A 465 -8.82 4.08 5.50
CA PHE A 465 -8.26 4.22 6.83
C PHE A 465 -9.35 4.01 7.86
N PHE A 466 -9.09 3.11 8.80
CA PHE A 466 -10.09 2.67 9.77
C PHE A 466 -9.61 2.89 11.19
N GLN A 467 -10.54 3.32 12.04
CA GLN A 467 -10.39 3.29 13.48
C GLN A 467 -11.27 2.16 14.03
N LEU A 468 -10.65 1.15 14.66
CA LEU A 468 -11.41 0.12 15.36
C LEU A 468 -12.06 0.70 16.61
N VAL A 469 -13.34 0.43 16.78
CA VAL A 469 -14.08 0.81 17.98
C VAL A 469 -14.37 -0.42 18.83
N HIS A 470 -14.99 -1.45 18.24
CA HIS A 470 -15.47 -2.59 19.00
C HIS A 470 -15.40 -3.90 18.21
N VAL A 471 -15.27 -5.02 18.92
CA VAL A 471 -15.39 -6.37 18.36
C VAL A 471 -16.21 -7.19 19.34
N GLN A 472 -17.29 -7.82 18.87
CA GLN A 472 -18.17 -8.61 19.73
C GLN A 472 -18.83 -9.77 18.97
N PRO A 473 -19.10 -10.91 19.63
CA PRO A 473 -19.98 -11.93 19.08
C PRO A 473 -21.43 -11.43 19.08
N GLN A 474 -22.12 -11.55 17.95
CA GLN A 474 -23.53 -11.17 17.82
C GLN A 474 -24.31 -12.29 17.14
N ARG A 475 -25.51 -12.58 17.66
CA ARG A 475 -26.50 -13.38 16.93
C ARG A 475 -27.28 -12.46 16.00
N LEU A 476 -27.21 -12.69 14.69
CA LEU A 476 -27.92 -11.89 13.70
C LEU A 476 -29.29 -12.49 13.43
N VAL A 477 -30.33 -11.65 13.53
CA VAL A 477 -31.73 -12.05 13.26
C VAL A 477 -31.90 -12.27 11.75
N GLY A 478 -32.49 -13.40 11.34
CA GLY A 478 -32.72 -13.73 9.92
C GLY A 478 -31.58 -14.49 9.23
N VAL A 479 -30.57 -14.94 9.98
CA VAL A 479 -29.49 -15.79 9.50
C VAL A 479 -29.70 -17.20 10.05
N GLU A 480 -30.16 -18.13 9.22
CA GLU A 480 -30.39 -19.53 9.57
C GLU A 480 -29.18 -20.38 9.18
N GLY A 481 -28.23 -20.59 10.10
CA GLY A 481 -27.01 -21.35 9.84
C GLY A 481 -26.36 -21.95 11.08
N ASN A 482 -25.57 -23.02 10.89
CA ASN A 482 -24.93 -23.83 11.95
C ASN A 482 -23.98 -23.06 12.88
N HIS A 483 -23.57 -21.84 12.54
CA HIS A 483 -22.63 -21.06 13.34
C HIS A 483 -23.30 -20.09 14.32
N GLY A 484 -24.59 -19.75 14.16
CA GLY A 484 -25.48 -19.04 15.11
C GLY A 484 -25.01 -17.69 15.69
N THR A 485 -23.74 -17.33 15.55
CA THR A 485 -23.02 -16.22 16.16
C THR A 485 -21.93 -15.79 15.18
N VAL A 486 -22.01 -14.55 14.71
CA VAL A 486 -21.00 -13.92 13.84
C VAL A 486 -20.23 -12.92 14.70
N HIS A 487 -18.92 -12.80 14.50
CA HIS A 487 -18.15 -11.76 15.17
C HIS A 487 -18.28 -10.46 14.41
N VAL A 488 -18.88 -9.44 15.02
CA VAL A 488 -19.05 -8.12 14.42
C VAL A 488 -17.88 -7.24 14.82
N MET A 489 -17.17 -6.71 13.83
CA MET A 489 -16.08 -5.76 13.98
C MET A 489 -16.56 -4.38 13.54
N ASP A 490 -16.65 -3.46 14.50
CA ASP A 490 -17.10 -2.09 14.31
C ASP A 490 -15.91 -1.15 14.05
N GLY A 491 -15.91 -0.53 12.87
CA GLY A 491 -14.88 0.44 12.48
C GLY A 491 -15.47 1.73 11.94
N VAL A 492 -14.75 2.84 12.11
CA VAL A 492 -15.08 4.14 11.54
C VAL A 492 -14.09 4.50 10.45
N MET A 493 -14.60 5.05 9.34
CA MET A 493 -13.83 5.60 8.24
C MET A 493 -14.41 6.96 7.83
N LEU A 494 -13.56 7.91 7.46
CA LEU A 494 -14.01 9.15 6.84
C LEU A 494 -13.95 9.05 5.31
N ASN A 495 -15.02 9.50 4.65
CA ASN A 495 -15.11 9.66 3.21
C ASN A 495 -14.67 11.06 2.80
N SER A 496 -13.40 11.38 3.04
CA SER A 496 -12.84 12.67 2.66
C SER A 496 -11.39 12.49 2.23
N ASN A 497 -11.08 12.93 1.01
CA ASN A 497 -9.82 12.66 0.36
C ASN A 497 -9.27 13.93 -0.30
N ARG A 498 -7.99 14.21 -0.07
CA ARG A 498 -7.25 15.28 -0.74
C ARG A 498 -6.47 14.79 -1.96
N ASP A 499 -6.64 13.54 -2.35
CA ASP A 499 -5.88 12.94 -3.44
C ASP A 499 -6.44 13.36 -4.80
N HIS A 500 -6.05 14.57 -5.18
CA HIS A 500 -6.39 15.25 -6.41
C HIS A 500 -5.15 16.01 -6.91
N PRO A 501 -4.91 16.17 -8.22
CA PRO A 501 -3.67 16.78 -8.68
C PRO A 501 -3.56 18.27 -8.29
N SER A 502 -4.66 18.94 -7.95
CA SER A 502 -4.64 20.31 -7.38
C SER A 502 -3.79 20.42 -6.12
N THR A 503 -3.62 19.32 -5.37
CA THR A 503 -2.78 19.32 -4.17
C THR A 503 -1.29 19.26 -4.47
N MET A 504 -0.91 18.73 -5.65
CA MET A 504 0.48 18.70 -6.11
C MET A 504 0.91 19.98 -6.81
N GLU A 505 -0.05 20.74 -7.32
CA GLU A 505 0.16 22.04 -7.97
C GLU A 505 0.48 23.15 -6.94
N MET A 506 0.22 22.89 -5.66
CA MET A 506 0.60 23.79 -4.58
C MET A 506 2.12 23.84 -4.44
N ALA A 507 2.64 25.03 -4.10
CA ALA A 507 4.02 25.16 -3.65
C ALA A 507 4.28 24.23 -2.45
N PRO A 508 5.49 23.63 -2.31
CA PRO A 508 5.75 22.59 -1.31
C PRO A 508 5.39 22.99 0.14
N ASP A 509 5.63 24.24 0.53
CA ASP A 509 5.30 24.79 1.84
C ASP A 509 3.78 24.94 2.06
N VAL A 510 3.06 25.39 1.02
CA VAL A 510 1.60 25.50 1.01
C VAL A 510 0.98 24.11 1.10
N GLY A 511 1.49 23.17 0.30
CA GLY A 511 1.04 21.78 0.30
C GLY A 511 1.30 21.06 1.63
N GLN A 512 2.39 21.38 2.33
CA GLN A 512 2.65 20.87 3.68
C GLN A 512 1.64 21.43 4.69
N ARG A 513 1.41 22.75 4.70
CA ARG A 513 0.41 23.38 5.57
C ARG A 513 -1.00 22.86 5.30
N ALA A 514 -1.36 22.63 4.04
CA ALA A 514 -2.62 22.03 3.66
C ALA A 514 -2.77 20.60 4.17
N ARG A 515 -1.71 19.79 4.11
CA ARG A 515 -1.69 18.43 4.69
C ARG A 515 -1.87 18.45 6.21
N GLU A 516 -1.18 19.34 6.90
CA GLU A 516 -1.26 19.46 8.35
C GLU A 516 -2.65 19.90 8.82
N LEU A 517 -3.24 20.91 8.16
CA LEU A 517 -4.60 21.35 8.45
C LEU A 517 -5.61 20.25 8.17
N PHE A 518 -5.59 19.66 6.96
CA PHE A 518 -6.53 18.60 6.60
C PHE A 518 -6.44 17.41 7.54
N GLY A 519 -5.22 16.97 7.90
CA GLY A 519 -5.02 15.89 8.86
C GLY A 519 -5.59 16.21 10.25
N CYS A 520 -5.49 17.46 10.70
CA CYS A 520 -6.12 17.91 11.94
C CYS A 520 -7.65 17.86 11.89
N LEU A 521 -8.25 18.31 10.78
CA LEU A 521 -9.70 18.31 10.60
C LEU A 521 -10.27 16.88 10.51
N VAL A 522 -9.59 15.99 9.76
CA VAL A 522 -9.89 14.56 9.68
C VAL A 522 -9.81 13.91 11.07
N GLU A 523 -8.82 14.27 11.89
CA GLU A 523 -8.71 13.77 13.27
C GLU A 523 -9.91 14.19 14.13
N ILE A 524 -10.34 15.46 14.04
CA ILE A 524 -11.54 15.97 14.73
C ILE A 524 -12.79 15.19 14.29
N GLY A 525 -13.06 15.14 12.97
CA GLY A 525 -14.25 14.47 12.44
C GLY A 525 -14.29 12.97 12.78
N ARG A 526 -13.18 12.26 12.61
CA ARG A 526 -13.09 10.83 12.92
C ARG A 526 -13.32 10.59 14.41
N THR A 527 -12.72 11.41 15.26
CA THR A 527 -12.82 11.25 16.72
C THR A 527 -14.25 11.47 17.20
N LYS A 528 -14.98 12.43 16.60
CA LYS A 528 -16.41 12.67 16.86
C LYS A 528 -17.26 11.43 16.55
N GLU A 529 -17.07 10.84 15.37
CA GLU A 529 -17.79 9.63 14.98
C GLU A 529 -17.42 8.40 15.81
N CYS A 530 -16.15 8.23 16.16
CA CYS A 530 -15.70 7.15 17.03
C CYS A 530 -16.28 7.29 18.45
N MET A 531 -16.33 8.51 18.98
CA MET A 531 -16.93 8.80 20.28
C MET A 531 -18.43 8.47 20.29
N LYS A 532 -19.15 8.83 19.22
CA LYS A 532 -20.57 8.48 19.05
C LYS A 532 -20.77 6.97 19.05
N LEU A 533 -20.02 6.24 18.21
CA LEU A 533 -20.12 4.79 18.11
C LEU A 533 -19.72 4.07 19.41
N ALA A 534 -18.65 4.52 20.07
CA ALA A 534 -18.23 4.00 21.37
C ALA A 534 -19.32 4.18 22.43
N ASN A 535 -20.01 5.34 22.43
CA ASN A 535 -21.13 5.59 23.33
C ASN A 535 -22.33 4.67 23.04
N GLU A 536 -22.67 4.47 21.77
CA GLU A 536 -23.72 3.52 21.34
C GLU A 536 -23.41 2.08 21.76
N CYS A 537 -22.13 1.72 21.80
CA CYS A 537 -21.63 0.42 22.26
C CYS A 537 -21.45 0.33 23.79
N GLY A 538 -21.71 1.40 24.55
CA GLY A 538 -21.55 1.43 26.01
C GLY A 538 -20.09 1.46 26.49
N LEU A 539 -19.13 1.82 25.64
CA LEU A 539 -17.69 1.83 25.93
C LEU A 539 -17.26 3.17 26.55
N GLN A 540 -17.67 3.43 27.79
CA GLN A 540 -17.48 4.74 28.45
C GLN A 540 -16.00 5.17 28.58
N ASP A 541 -15.08 4.24 28.84
CA ASP A 541 -13.65 4.54 28.91
C ASP A 541 -13.08 5.01 27.56
N ASP A 542 -13.58 4.45 26.46
CA ASP A 542 -13.20 4.85 25.11
C ASP A 542 -13.78 6.22 24.75
N VAL A 543 -15.03 6.49 25.16
CA VAL A 543 -15.67 7.82 25.02
C VAL A 543 -14.80 8.90 25.68
N LEU A 544 -14.34 8.66 26.92
CA LEU A 544 -13.47 9.60 27.63
C LEU A 544 -12.12 9.78 26.94
N GLN A 545 -11.54 8.72 26.37
CA GLN A 545 -10.29 8.82 25.62
C GLN A 545 -10.49 9.61 24.32
N TYR A 546 -11.52 9.33 23.54
CA TYR A 546 -11.83 10.08 22.33
C TYR A 546 -12.13 11.56 22.64
N ALA A 547 -12.84 11.87 23.73
CA ALA A 547 -13.06 13.25 24.14
C ALA A 547 -11.76 14.03 24.40
N ARG A 548 -10.74 13.38 24.99
CA ARG A 548 -9.41 14.00 25.18
C ARG A 548 -8.71 14.26 23.84
N ILE A 549 -8.76 13.30 22.93
CA ILE A 549 -8.16 13.42 21.58
C ILE A 549 -8.82 14.55 20.80
N TYR A 550 -10.15 14.65 20.90
CA TYR A 550 -10.93 15.70 20.29
C TYR A 550 -10.46 17.08 20.78
N ALA A 551 -10.38 17.27 22.10
CA ALA A 551 -9.90 18.54 22.69
C ALA A 551 -8.45 18.86 22.30
N GLU A 552 -7.56 17.86 22.24
CA GLU A 552 -6.18 18.03 21.76
C GLU A 552 -6.15 18.51 20.29
N ALA A 553 -6.99 17.92 19.45
CA ALA A 553 -7.09 18.26 18.03
C ALA A 553 -7.71 19.64 17.81
N GLU A 554 -8.72 20.05 18.59
CA GLU A 554 -9.24 21.43 18.58
C GLU A 554 -8.18 22.45 19.00
N GLY A 555 -7.40 22.14 20.05
CA GLY A 555 -6.29 22.99 20.46
C GLY A 555 -5.19 23.09 19.39
N LYS A 556 -4.97 22.03 18.62
CA LYS A 556 -4.06 22.03 17.46
C LYS A 556 -4.63 22.86 16.30
N LEU A 557 -5.94 22.75 16.02
CA LEU A 557 -6.61 23.55 15.00
C LEU A 557 -6.46 25.05 15.31
N ALA A 558 -6.70 25.46 16.55
CA ALA A 558 -6.53 26.85 16.97
C ALA A 558 -5.11 27.38 16.71
N ARG A 559 -4.07 26.56 16.93
CA ARG A 559 -2.67 26.92 16.62
C ARG A 559 -2.39 26.99 15.13
N LEU A 560 -3.01 26.13 14.32
CA LEU A 560 -2.85 26.16 12.86
C LEU A 560 -3.61 27.33 12.21
N MET A 561 -4.59 27.90 12.91
CA MET A 561 -5.37 29.07 12.48
C MET A 561 -4.71 30.41 12.81
N GLN A 562 -3.78 30.43 13.78
CA GLN A 562 -2.85 31.53 13.99
C GLN A 562 -1.82 31.58 12.85
#